data_AF-A0A919RXC0-F1
#
_entry.id   AF-A0A919RXC0-F1
#
_cell.length_a   1.000
_cell.length_b   1.000
_cell.length_c   1.000
_cell.angle_alpha   90.00
_cell.angle_beta   90.00
_cell.angle_gamma   90.00
#
_symmetry.space_group_name_H-M   'P 1'
#
loop_
_entity.id
_entity.type
_entity.pdbx_description
1 polymer ?
#
loop_
_entity_poly.entity_id
_entity_poly.type
_entity_poly.pdbx_seq_one_letter_code
_entity_poly.pdbx_strand_id
1 'polypeptide(L)'
;MYFNLNEYLEHIDNFKDQRDNMFGQMPIPVMVPCYHWIYGFQMLGNEIENDYLGNQMNNVINVPPPCSPVTLSYMDHWIPEVSLDEMAKTDYDVIIVGTGMGGGAALWRLCEQWKNSGKRIGIVEAGGFLLPTHAQNIATMNMERFDRYLLNPKISKQYKMQLPEFSGAAEVIALGGRSLFWTCACPRLYSEEFKNWPITSDEIADYYYIAEEVMNVSKIYSEQSTFNKILLNRLITKGFTEATTVPLATDLVPTNYAQIHSNVFFDSNSFFGRALNNRQFDLAVNARVAKVLIEKNKVTGVKVFSKEKKPYFLKAKTVILSASTLETPRILLNSEIRSSTIGHYLINHSFITATGKVNISNFSDLIGPISLLVPQAFKRPYQIQLKGPNGYYWYHYKRPSGEQWEFTLQGFGSVEPRYENRIFLDPTKLDEYGVPEIQAEFSYSENDQYVIRQMTRTLEQVASAMDAQLVSQICLQPPGFDFHEAGTCRMGNDPNTSATNRYGQIHGVTGLYVADKSVLPTVGGANPTLSVVALAARTVDHIVDQLK
;
A
#
# COMPACT_ATOMS: atom_id res chain seq x y z
N MET A 1 -21.00 -28.21 29.55
CA MET A 1 -20.57 -29.49 30.16
C MET A 1 -19.07 -29.42 30.37
N TYR A 2 -18.66 -29.61 31.63
CA TYR A 2 -17.27 -29.60 32.07
C TYR A 2 -16.47 -30.73 31.42
N PHE A 3 -15.27 -30.43 30.91
CA PHE A 3 -14.26 -31.46 30.62
C PHE A 3 -13.26 -31.49 31.80
N ASN A 4 -13.13 -32.68 32.37
CA ASN A 4 -12.34 -33.00 33.55
C ASN A 4 -10.85 -33.16 33.18
N LEU A 5 -9.96 -32.66 34.05
CA LEU A 5 -8.56 -32.34 33.78
C LEU A 5 -7.57 -33.37 34.37
N ASN A 6 -7.96 -34.65 34.45
CA ASN A 6 -7.25 -35.66 35.24
C ASN A 6 -6.70 -36.89 34.49
N GLU A 7 -6.72 -36.94 33.15
CA GLU A 7 -6.20 -38.11 32.40
C GLU A 7 -4.98 -37.84 31.51
N TYR A 8 -4.36 -36.65 31.60
CA TYR A 8 -3.19 -36.31 30.76
C TYR A 8 -1.85 -36.28 31.52
N LEU A 9 -1.78 -36.79 32.76
CA LEU A 9 -0.60 -36.73 33.63
C LEU A 9 -0.03 -38.10 34.04
N GLU A 10 -0.05 -39.10 33.16
CA GLU A 10 0.63 -40.40 33.42
C GLU A 10 1.58 -40.89 32.32
N HIS A 11 2.00 -40.03 31.37
CA HIS A 11 2.99 -40.42 30.35
C HIS A 11 4.16 -39.44 30.18
N ILE A 12 4.65 -38.90 31.29
CA ILE A 12 5.97 -38.25 31.35
C ILE A 12 6.72 -38.84 32.53
N ASP A 13 7.32 -40.01 32.33
CA ASP A 13 8.51 -40.48 33.05
C ASP A 13 8.93 -41.83 32.45
N ASN A 14 9.82 -41.80 31.45
CA ASN A 14 10.82 -42.84 31.14
C ASN A 14 11.52 -42.58 29.79
N PHE A 15 12.25 -41.48 29.69
CA PHE A 15 13.34 -41.36 28.69
C PHE A 15 14.54 -40.64 29.31
N LYS A 16 15.12 -41.30 30.31
CA LYS A 16 16.50 -41.08 30.77
C LYS A 16 17.15 -42.45 30.88
N ASP A 17 17.84 -42.84 29.81
CA ASP A 17 19.09 -43.62 29.81
C ASP A 17 19.23 -44.33 28.48
N GLN A 18 20.06 -43.74 27.61
CA GLN A 18 20.91 -44.41 26.60
C GLN A 18 21.56 -43.32 25.75
N ARG A 19 22.48 -42.57 26.37
CA ARG A 19 23.62 -41.99 25.67
C ARG A 19 24.82 -42.89 25.94
N ASP A 20 25.69 -42.99 24.95
CA ASP A 20 26.97 -43.68 24.93
C ASP A 20 26.91 -45.16 24.50
N ASN A 21 26.82 -45.38 23.19
CA ASN A 21 27.87 -46.08 22.45
C ASN A 21 27.59 -46.08 20.95
N MET A 22 28.67 -46.09 20.17
CA MET A 22 28.75 -46.19 18.70
C MET A 22 28.80 -44.87 17.92
N PHE A 23 29.85 -44.08 18.17
CA PHE A 23 30.53 -43.41 17.06
C PHE A 23 31.56 -44.38 16.46
N GLY A 24 31.30 -44.83 15.23
CA GLY A 24 32.25 -45.52 14.36
C GLY A 24 32.21 -44.88 12.98
N GLN A 25 33.37 -44.43 12.51
CA GLN A 25 33.61 -43.64 11.30
C GLN A 25 33.09 -44.29 10.00
N MET A 26 32.53 -43.48 9.08
CA MET A 26 32.77 -43.59 7.61
C MET A 26 32.13 -42.43 6.81
N PRO A 27 32.64 -42.10 5.61
CA PRO A 27 32.51 -40.79 4.99
C PRO A 27 31.30 -40.61 4.04
N ILE A 28 31.03 -39.33 3.77
CA ILE A 28 29.98 -38.72 2.93
C ILE A 28 29.91 -39.29 1.50
N PRO A 29 28.69 -39.44 0.94
CA PRO A 29 28.46 -38.86 -0.38
C PRO A 29 27.20 -37.97 -0.45
N VAL A 30 27.41 -36.86 -1.14
CA VAL A 30 26.51 -35.82 -1.67
C VAL A 30 25.04 -36.26 -1.86
N MET A 31 24.12 -35.50 -1.24
CA MET A 31 22.67 -35.62 -1.44
C MET A 31 22.13 -34.44 -2.25
N VAL A 32 21.59 -34.71 -3.44
CA VAL A 32 20.65 -33.84 -4.19
C VAL A 32 19.23 -34.32 -3.82
N PRO A 33 18.26 -33.44 -3.55
CA PRO A 33 17.01 -33.84 -2.91
C PRO A 33 15.98 -34.37 -3.92
N CYS A 34 15.41 -35.54 -3.64
CA CYS A 34 14.17 -36.01 -4.25
C CYS A 34 12.99 -35.79 -3.29
N TYR A 35 12.02 -35.02 -3.76
CA TYR A 35 10.65 -34.99 -3.24
C TYR A 35 10.02 -36.37 -3.40
N HIS A 36 9.39 -36.94 -2.37
CA HIS A 36 8.29 -37.90 -2.52
C HIS A 36 7.32 -37.76 -1.33
N TRP A 37 6.07 -37.42 -1.66
CA TRP A 37 4.92 -37.56 -0.76
C TRP A 37 4.63 -39.05 -0.57
N ILE A 38 4.67 -39.53 0.66
CA ILE A 38 4.28 -40.90 1.00
C ILE A 38 2.77 -40.90 1.28
N TYR A 39 1.99 -41.46 0.35
CA TYR A 39 0.72 -42.08 0.70
C TYR A 39 1.02 -43.36 1.47
N GLY A 40 0.60 -43.42 2.73
CA GLY A 40 0.73 -44.60 3.57
C GLY A 40 -0.12 -45.75 3.05
N PHE A 41 0.51 -46.72 2.40
CA PHE A 41 -0.02 -48.09 2.36
C PHE A 41 0.66 -48.88 3.46
N GLN A 42 -0.06 -49.04 4.56
CA GLN A 42 0.28 -49.95 5.64
C GLN A 42 0.07 -51.37 5.10
N MET A 43 1.16 -52.10 4.83
CA MET A 43 1.09 -53.53 4.58
C MET A 43 0.71 -54.24 5.89
N LEU A 44 -0.58 -54.47 6.08
CA LEU A 44 -1.06 -55.56 6.93
C LEU A 44 -1.01 -56.83 6.08
N GLY A 45 -0.09 -57.73 6.43
CA GLY A 45 -0.04 -59.06 5.85
C GLY A 45 -1.33 -59.80 6.18
N ASN A 46 -2.00 -60.32 5.15
CA ASN A 46 -3.04 -61.33 5.31
C ASN A 46 -2.50 -62.65 4.75
N GLU A 47 -2.20 -63.59 5.65
CA GLU A 47 -2.55 -64.99 5.41
C GLU A 47 -4.05 -65.12 5.69
N ILE A 48 -4.88 -64.99 4.66
CA ILE A 48 -6.24 -65.54 4.68
C ILE A 48 -6.45 -66.26 3.36
N GLU A 49 -6.86 -67.51 3.52
CA GLU A 49 -6.89 -68.62 2.59
C GLU A 49 -7.67 -68.39 1.29
N ASN A 50 -7.20 -69.08 0.26
CA ASN A 50 -7.94 -69.39 -0.95
C ASN A 50 -9.24 -70.14 -0.60
N ASP A 51 -10.38 -69.51 -0.86
CA ASP A 51 -11.59 -70.19 -1.35
C ASP A 51 -12.68 -69.15 -1.57
N TYR A 52 -12.78 -68.56 -2.77
CA TYR A 52 -14.00 -67.96 -3.35
C TYR A 52 -13.67 -67.36 -4.73
N LEU A 53 -13.31 -68.22 -5.69
CA LEU A 53 -13.32 -67.85 -7.11
C LEU A 53 -14.24 -68.79 -7.88
N GLY A 54 -15.54 -68.60 -7.67
CA GLY A 54 -16.60 -69.08 -8.54
C GLY A 54 -17.34 -67.89 -9.15
N ASN A 55 -17.07 -67.63 -10.43
CA ASN A 55 -17.85 -66.81 -11.36
C ASN A 55 -18.32 -65.42 -10.88
N GLN A 56 -17.66 -64.34 -11.35
CA GLN A 56 -18.35 -63.26 -12.07
C GLN A 56 -17.39 -62.25 -12.73
N MET A 57 -17.52 -62.18 -14.06
CA MET A 57 -17.36 -61.01 -14.95
C MET A 57 -15.97 -60.40 -15.20
N ASN A 58 -15.54 -60.62 -16.44
CA ASN A 58 -14.65 -59.77 -17.25
C ASN A 58 -15.08 -58.29 -17.24
N ASN A 59 -14.70 -57.53 -16.22
CA ASN A 59 -14.57 -56.08 -16.35
C ASN A 59 -13.08 -55.78 -16.50
N VAL A 60 -12.59 -55.81 -17.74
CA VAL A 60 -11.30 -55.21 -18.08
C VAL A 60 -11.43 -53.73 -17.73
N ILE A 61 -10.82 -53.33 -16.63
CA ILE A 61 -10.67 -51.91 -16.30
C ILE A 61 -9.77 -51.34 -17.40
N ASN A 62 -10.37 -50.66 -18.38
CA ASN A 62 -9.62 -49.94 -19.40
C ASN A 62 -8.86 -48.82 -18.70
N VAL A 63 -7.56 -49.02 -18.51
CA VAL A 63 -6.66 -47.96 -18.06
C VAL A 63 -6.57 -46.94 -19.20
N PRO A 64 -7.00 -45.68 -19.00
CA PRO A 64 -6.87 -44.67 -20.04
C PRO A 64 -5.39 -44.46 -20.38
N PRO A 65 -5.05 -44.20 -21.65
CA PRO A 65 -3.67 -43.96 -22.04
C PRO A 65 -3.11 -42.71 -21.33
N PRO A 66 -1.79 -42.66 -21.08
CA PRO A 66 -1.17 -41.47 -20.53
C PRO A 66 -1.41 -40.26 -21.44
N CYS A 67 -1.76 -39.12 -20.86
CA CYS A 67 -1.88 -37.87 -21.59
C CYS A 67 -0.52 -37.43 -22.13
N SER A 68 -0.50 -36.76 -23.28
CA SER A 68 0.72 -36.13 -23.79
C SER A 68 1.24 -35.09 -22.77
N PRO A 69 2.57 -34.97 -22.59
CA PRO A 69 3.13 -33.93 -21.74
C PRO A 69 2.74 -32.55 -22.30
N VAL A 70 2.15 -31.73 -21.44
CA VAL A 70 1.83 -30.34 -21.78
C VAL A 70 3.12 -29.51 -21.69
N THR A 71 3.53 -28.89 -22.80
CA THR A 71 4.60 -27.90 -22.81
C THR A 71 4.03 -26.52 -22.51
N LEU A 72 4.30 -26.00 -21.32
CA LEU A 72 4.00 -24.63 -20.92
C LEU A 72 5.28 -23.79 -20.97
N SER A 73 5.16 -22.51 -21.35
CA SER A 73 6.22 -21.54 -21.12
C SER A 73 6.35 -21.27 -19.62
N TYR A 74 7.57 -21.13 -19.13
CA TYR A 74 7.82 -20.78 -17.74
C TYR A 74 7.48 -19.31 -17.48
N MET A 75 7.09 -19.01 -16.24
CA MET A 75 7.04 -17.66 -15.71
C MET A 75 8.17 -17.52 -14.69
N ASP A 76 9.05 -16.54 -14.88
CA ASP A 76 10.16 -16.26 -13.94
C ASP A 76 9.66 -15.55 -12.67
N HIS A 77 8.50 -14.88 -12.77
CA HIS A 77 7.88 -14.12 -11.70
C HIS A 77 6.38 -14.41 -11.60
N TRP A 78 5.81 -14.10 -10.43
CA TRP A 78 4.39 -14.35 -10.12
C TRP A 78 3.43 -13.35 -10.79
N ILE A 79 3.96 -12.33 -11.48
CA ILE A 79 3.24 -11.50 -12.46
C ILE A 79 3.99 -11.63 -13.80
N PRO A 80 3.28 -11.86 -14.91
CA PRO A 80 3.91 -11.86 -16.24
C PRO A 80 4.52 -10.50 -16.57
N GLU A 81 5.74 -10.52 -17.09
CA GLU A 81 6.46 -9.35 -17.57
C GLU A 81 6.66 -9.39 -19.08
N VAL A 82 6.89 -8.21 -19.65
CA VAL A 82 7.22 -8.00 -21.05
C VAL A 82 8.49 -7.15 -21.11
N SER A 83 9.43 -7.53 -21.98
CA SER A 83 10.69 -6.79 -22.11
C SER A 83 10.47 -5.39 -22.69
N LEU A 84 11.33 -4.43 -22.36
CA LEU A 84 11.28 -3.10 -22.98
C LEU A 84 11.49 -3.15 -24.51
N ASP A 85 12.25 -4.13 -25.04
CA ASP A 85 12.41 -4.34 -26.47
C ASP A 85 11.10 -4.79 -27.16
N GLU A 86 10.24 -5.55 -26.48
CA GLU A 86 8.91 -5.91 -26.97
C GLU A 86 7.90 -4.77 -26.79
N MET A 87 7.91 -4.11 -25.63
CA MET A 87 7.04 -2.95 -25.40
C MET A 87 7.32 -1.83 -26.41
N ALA A 88 8.58 -1.58 -26.78
CA ALA A 88 8.94 -0.55 -27.76
C ALA A 88 8.44 -0.84 -29.19
N LYS A 89 8.04 -2.09 -29.48
CA LYS A 89 7.44 -2.49 -30.77
C LYS A 89 5.91 -2.40 -30.76
N THR A 90 5.31 -2.06 -29.62
CA THR A 90 3.85 -2.03 -29.43
C THR A 90 3.36 -0.60 -29.35
N ASP A 91 2.29 -0.29 -30.10
CA ASP A 91 1.57 0.98 -29.99
C ASP A 91 0.47 0.83 -28.93
N TYR A 92 0.60 1.55 -27.82
CA TYR A 92 -0.36 1.47 -26.71
C TYR A 92 -1.48 2.50 -26.84
N ASP A 93 -2.66 2.15 -26.36
CA ASP A 93 -3.72 3.14 -26.13
C ASP A 93 -3.44 3.92 -24.85
N VAL A 94 -2.96 3.24 -23.79
CA VAL A 94 -2.56 3.85 -22.53
C VAL A 94 -1.25 3.24 -22.03
N ILE A 95 -0.32 4.09 -21.58
CA ILE A 95 0.80 3.71 -20.71
C ILE A 95 0.63 4.32 -19.33
N ILE A 96 0.77 3.51 -18.28
CA ILE A 96 0.81 3.96 -16.88
C ILE A 96 2.26 3.96 -16.40
N VAL A 97 2.67 5.02 -15.70
CA VAL A 97 4.03 5.16 -15.16
C VAL A 97 3.97 5.12 -13.63
N GLY A 98 4.53 4.07 -13.04
CA GLY A 98 4.51 3.81 -11.61
C GLY A 98 3.38 2.87 -11.18
N THR A 99 3.68 1.98 -10.25
CA THR A 99 2.79 0.86 -9.85
C THR A 99 2.29 0.94 -8.41
N GLY A 100 2.49 2.09 -7.75
CA GLY A 100 1.88 2.39 -6.46
C GLY A 100 0.36 2.49 -6.53
N MET A 101 -0.30 2.85 -5.43
CA MET A 101 -1.77 2.81 -5.31
C MET A 101 -2.52 3.49 -6.45
N GLY A 102 -2.05 4.67 -6.90
CA GLY A 102 -2.65 5.39 -8.02
C GLY A 102 -2.58 4.61 -9.33
N GLY A 103 -1.39 4.17 -9.73
CA GLY A 103 -1.14 3.42 -10.95
C GLY A 103 -1.75 2.01 -10.93
N GLY A 104 -1.72 1.33 -9.79
CA GLY A 104 -2.40 0.05 -9.59
C GLY A 104 -3.92 0.19 -9.74
N ALA A 105 -4.53 1.19 -9.09
CA ALA A 105 -5.95 1.48 -9.23
C ALA A 105 -6.32 1.85 -10.67
N ALA A 106 -5.50 2.67 -11.33
CA ALA A 106 -5.70 3.03 -12.73
C ALA A 106 -5.64 1.81 -13.66
N LEU A 107 -4.67 0.91 -13.45
CA LEU A 107 -4.54 -0.34 -14.20
C LEU A 107 -5.76 -1.22 -14.02
N TRP A 108 -6.15 -1.48 -12.76
CA TRP A 108 -7.32 -2.30 -12.44
C TRP A 108 -8.58 -1.75 -13.12
N ARG A 109 -8.84 -0.45 -12.98
CA ARG A 109 -10.03 0.17 -13.53
C ARG A 109 -10.04 0.16 -15.07
N LEU A 110 -8.89 0.39 -15.70
CA LEU A 110 -8.76 0.27 -17.17
C LEU A 110 -9.06 -1.16 -17.62
N CYS A 111 -8.47 -2.16 -16.95
CA CYS A 111 -8.71 -3.56 -17.27
C CYS A 111 -10.18 -3.98 -17.10
N GLU A 112 -10.85 -3.46 -16.09
CA GLU A 112 -12.29 -3.66 -15.87
C GLU A 112 -13.14 -3.00 -16.97
N GLN A 113 -12.94 -1.71 -17.23
CA GLN A 113 -13.71 -0.96 -18.22
C GLN A 113 -13.49 -1.47 -19.65
N TRP A 114 -12.30 -1.98 -19.95
CA TRP A 114 -11.92 -2.49 -21.27
C TRP A 114 -11.88 -4.01 -21.34
N LYS A 115 -12.57 -4.74 -20.47
CA LYS A 115 -12.58 -6.21 -20.43
C LYS A 115 -12.78 -6.86 -21.81
N ASN A 116 -13.68 -6.30 -22.62
CA ASN A 116 -14.03 -6.82 -23.95
C ASN A 116 -13.47 -5.98 -25.12
N SER A 117 -12.48 -5.13 -24.85
CA SER A 117 -11.91 -4.21 -25.85
C SER A 117 -10.55 -4.69 -26.37
N GLY A 118 -10.25 -4.42 -27.65
CA GLY A 118 -8.94 -4.68 -28.25
C GLY A 118 -7.84 -3.69 -27.87
N LYS A 119 -8.15 -2.67 -27.05
CA LYS A 119 -7.20 -1.62 -26.67
C LYS A 119 -5.99 -2.18 -25.90
N ARG A 120 -4.81 -1.61 -26.08
CA ARG A 120 -3.54 -2.06 -25.46
C ARG A 120 -3.19 -1.20 -24.24
N ILE A 121 -2.88 -1.85 -23.12
CA ILE A 121 -2.46 -1.21 -21.87
C ILE A 121 -1.03 -1.65 -21.55
N GLY A 122 -0.15 -0.67 -21.34
CA GLY A 122 1.20 -0.88 -20.82
C GLY A 122 1.34 -0.23 -19.44
N ILE A 123 2.16 -0.81 -18.58
CA ILE A 123 2.52 -0.21 -17.30
C ILE A 123 4.02 -0.42 -17.04
N VAL A 124 4.69 0.60 -16.53
CA VAL A 124 6.13 0.57 -16.26
C VAL A 124 6.44 0.96 -14.81
N GLU A 125 7.38 0.27 -14.19
CA GLU A 125 7.86 0.51 -12.83
C GLU A 125 9.37 0.76 -12.84
N ALA A 126 9.82 1.84 -12.18
CA ALA A 126 11.24 2.15 -12.10
C ALA A 126 12.02 1.13 -11.25
N GLY A 127 11.38 0.56 -10.23
CA GLY A 127 11.96 -0.50 -9.39
C GLY A 127 11.67 -1.91 -9.87
N GLY A 128 12.23 -2.91 -9.19
CA GLY A 128 11.95 -4.33 -9.43
C GLY A 128 10.91 -4.92 -8.48
N PHE A 129 10.82 -6.25 -8.42
CA PHE A 129 10.05 -6.95 -7.38
C PHE A 129 10.75 -6.82 -6.02
N LEU A 130 9.99 -6.46 -5.00
CA LEU A 130 10.50 -6.37 -3.63
C LEU A 130 9.79 -7.36 -2.70
N LEU A 131 8.49 -7.20 -2.51
CA LEU A 131 7.64 -8.12 -1.74
C LEU A 131 6.44 -8.55 -2.60
N PRO A 132 6.02 -9.82 -2.57
CA PRO A 132 4.85 -10.28 -3.30
C PRO A 132 3.52 -9.86 -2.65
N THR A 133 3.58 -9.35 -1.42
CA THR A 133 2.43 -8.95 -0.60
C THR A 133 2.85 -7.84 0.36
N HIS A 134 1.89 -7.15 0.96
CA HIS A 134 2.09 -6.21 2.05
C HIS A 134 3.04 -6.77 3.12
N ALA A 135 3.97 -5.95 3.63
CA ALA A 135 4.93 -6.37 4.64
C ALA A 135 4.26 -6.91 5.90
N GLN A 136 3.05 -6.44 6.22
CA GLN A 136 2.25 -6.95 7.35
C GLN A 136 1.63 -8.34 7.12
N ASN A 137 1.71 -8.91 5.92
CA ASN A 137 1.30 -10.30 5.68
C ASN A 137 2.45 -11.29 5.86
N ILE A 138 3.68 -10.80 6.07
CA ILE A 138 4.88 -11.64 6.18
C ILE A 138 5.04 -12.12 7.62
N ALA A 139 4.98 -13.43 7.86
CA ALA A 139 5.01 -14.03 9.20
C ALA A 139 6.27 -13.66 10.04
N THR A 140 7.40 -13.40 9.38
CA THR A 140 8.65 -12.98 10.04
C THR A 140 8.71 -11.48 10.29
N MET A 141 7.70 -10.72 9.94
CA MET A 141 7.69 -9.27 10.10
C MET A 141 6.93 -8.90 11.38
N ASN A 142 7.45 -7.91 12.09
CA ASN A 142 6.84 -7.27 13.26
C ASN A 142 7.15 -5.76 13.19
N MET A 143 6.60 -4.94 14.07
CA MET A 143 6.79 -3.49 13.99
C MET A 143 8.27 -3.05 13.98
N GLU A 144 9.12 -3.64 14.83
CA GLU A 144 10.55 -3.29 14.85
C GLU A 144 11.25 -3.63 13.52
N ARG A 145 11.04 -4.85 13.00
CA ARG A 145 11.63 -5.27 11.73
C ARG A 145 11.04 -4.50 10.55
N PHE A 146 9.77 -4.13 10.63
CA PHE A 146 9.09 -3.33 9.63
C PHE A 146 9.76 -1.96 9.47
N ASP A 147 9.93 -1.22 10.56
CA ASP A 147 10.58 0.10 10.53
C ASP A 147 12.03 0.00 10.07
N ARG A 148 12.78 -0.99 10.60
CA ARG A 148 14.18 -1.22 10.21
C ARG A 148 14.33 -1.60 8.74
N TYR A 149 13.36 -2.33 8.18
CA TYR A 149 13.39 -2.74 6.78
C TYR A 149 12.98 -1.58 5.87
N LEU A 150 11.88 -0.88 6.18
CA LEU A 150 11.41 0.28 5.43
C LEU A 150 12.46 1.39 5.39
N LEU A 151 13.08 1.72 6.52
CA LEU A 151 14.05 2.82 6.62
C LEU A 151 15.45 2.45 6.12
N ASN A 152 15.66 1.20 5.68
CA ASN A 152 16.93 0.78 5.09
C ASN A 152 17.15 1.50 3.74
N PRO A 153 18.29 2.20 3.54
CA PRO A 153 18.59 2.88 2.28
C PRO A 153 18.67 1.96 1.05
N LYS A 154 18.79 0.64 1.24
CA LYS A 154 18.73 -0.36 0.15
C LYS A 154 17.29 -0.67 -0.29
N ILE A 155 16.31 -0.34 0.54
CA ILE A 155 14.88 -0.62 0.33
C ILE A 155 14.14 0.65 -0.06
N SER A 156 14.46 1.76 0.62
CA SER A 156 13.85 3.07 0.36
C SER A 156 14.90 4.12 0.04
N LYS A 157 14.65 4.91 -1.00
CA LYS A 157 15.42 6.12 -1.32
C LYS A 157 15.11 7.19 -0.26
N GLN A 158 16.10 7.51 0.56
CA GLN A 158 15.99 8.51 1.62
C GLN A 158 16.45 9.88 1.10
N TYR A 159 15.65 10.93 1.30
CA TYR A 159 15.95 12.27 0.80
C TYR A 159 16.62 13.19 1.82
N LYS A 160 16.92 12.71 3.04
CA LYS A 160 17.38 13.53 4.17
C LYS A 160 18.44 14.59 3.85
N MET A 161 19.47 14.23 3.10
CA MET A 161 20.56 15.15 2.72
C MET A 161 20.27 15.93 1.42
N GLN A 162 19.41 15.38 0.57
CA GLN A 162 19.06 15.96 -0.72
C GLN A 162 18.01 17.06 -0.59
N LEU A 163 17.05 16.89 0.31
CA LEU A 163 15.93 17.79 0.58
C LEU A 163 15.96 18.22 2.05
N PRO A 164 16.88 19.10 2.48
CA PRO A 164 17.05 19.43 3.91
C PRO A 164 15.78 20.02 4.55
N GLU A 165 15.03 20.83 3.82
CA GLU A 165 13.74 21.41 4.25
C GLU A 165 12.59 20.39 4.26
N PHE A 166 12.80 19.22 3.65
CA PHE A 166 11.84 18.13 3.54
C PHE A 166 12.46 16.77 3.91
N SER A 167 13.28 16.80 4.96
CA SER A 167 14.27 15.75 5.28
C SER A 167 13.69 14.43 5.79
N GLY A 168 12.40 14.39 6.11
CA GLY A 168 11.70 13.17 6.48
C GLY A 168 11.24 12.33 5.28
N ALA A 169 11.30 12.87 4.07
CA ALA A 169 10.80 12.16 2.89
C ALA A 169 11.64 10.93 2.52
N ALA A 170 10.92 9.87 2.14
CA ALA A 170 11.48 8.65 1.59
C ALA A 170 10.53 8.01 0.59
N GLU A 171 11.09 7.26 -0.37
CA GLU A 171 10.33 6.55 -1.40
C GLU A 171 10.76 5.09 -1.51
N VAL A 172 9.78 4.21 -1.71
CA VAL A 172 10.01 2.80 -2.06
C VAL A 172 9.85 2.70 -3.57
N ILE A 173 10.97 2.49 -4.27
CA ILE A 173 11.01 2.34 -5.73
C ILE A 173 11.02 0.84 -6.04
N ALA A 174 9.82 0.26 -6.13
CA ALA A 174 9.58 -1.16 -6.37
C ALA A 174 8.14 -1.36 -6.87
N LEU A 175 7.86 -2.53 -7.45
CA LEU A 175 6.48 -2.93 -7.77
C LEU A 175 5.58 -2.81 -6.53
N GLY A 176 4.54 -2.00 -6.64
CA GLY A 176 3.61 -1.67 -5.55
C GLY A 176 3.99 -0.44 -4.70
N GLY A 177 5.23 0.03 -4.79
CA GLY A 177 5.72 1.23 -4.12
C GLY A 177 5.53 1.24 -2.60
N ARG A 178 5.27 2.42 -2.02
CA ARG A 178 5.06 2.57 -0.56
C ARG A 178 3.85 1.81 -0.01
N SER A 179 2.93 1.36 -0.86
CA SER A 179 1.81 0.53 -0.40
C SER A 179 2.25 -0.82 0.16
N LEU A 180 3.49 -1.25 -0.05
CA LEU A 180 4.03 -2.44 0.61
C LEU A 180 4.24 -2.24 2.13
N PHE A 181 4.28 -0.98 2.61
CA PHE A 181 4.65 -0.61 3.98
C PHE A 181 3.77 0.49 4.59
N TRP A 182 2.53 0.62 4.13
CA TRP A 182 1.61 1.61 4.71
C TRP A 182 0.81 1.00 5.86
N THR A 183 0.13 1.84 6.64
CA THR A 183 -0.65 1.38 7.82
C THR A 183 -2.07 0.93 7.48
N CYS A 184 -2.42 0.92 6.20
CA CYS A 184 -3.76 0.63 5.67
C CYS A 184 -4.89 1.59 6.12
N ALA A 185 -4.58 2.68 6.83
CA ALA A 185 -5.58 3.67 7.26
C ALA A 185 -6.24 4.38 6.07
N CYS A 186 -7.58 4.32 6.01
CA CYS A 186 -8.40 4.82 4.90
C CYS A 186 -9.56 5.72 5.38
N PRO A 187 -9.32 6.78 6.18
CA PRO A 187 -10.38 7.77 6.42
C PRO A 187 -10.74 8.48 5.11
N ARG A 188 -12.04 8.78 4.93
CA ARG A 188 -12.48 9.72 3.88
C ARG A 188 -12.00 11.13 4.21
N LEU A 189 -11.76 11.94 3.18
CA LEU A 189 -11.45 13.36 3.35
C LEU A 189 -12.64 14.09 3.97
N TYR A 190 -12.37 15.04 4.86
CA TYR A 190 -13.43 15.86 5.46
C TYR A 190 -14.16 16.66 4.39
N SER A 191 -15.50 16.62 4.37
CA SER A 191 -16.32 17.14 3.26
C SER A 191 -16.08 18.62 2.95
N GLU A 192 -15.74 19.42 3.95
CA GLU A 192 -15.46 20.85 3.79
C GLU A 192 -14.15 21.14 3.04
N GLU A 193 -13.22 20.19 2.97
CA GLU A 193 -11.99 20.32 2.17
C GLU A 193 -12.30 20.46 0.69
N PHE A 194 -13.39 19.86 0.21
CA PHE A 194 -13.82 19.92 -1.18
C PHE A 194 -14.20 21.34 -1.64
N LYS A 195 -14.39 22.30 -0.71
CA LYS A 195 -14.57 23.71 -1.07
C LYS A 195 -13.35 24.30 -1.79
N ASN A 196 -12.17 23.73 -1.55
CA ASN A 196 -10.92 24.10 -2.19
C ASN A 196 -10.57 23.22 -3.40
N TRP A 197 -11.47 22.31 -3.78
CA TRP A 197 -11.27 21.37 -4.88
C TRP A 197 -12.11 21.78 -6.10
N PRO A 198 -11.72 21.37 -7.32
CA PRO A 198 -12.53 21.61 -8.52
C PRO A 198 -13.70 20.62 -8.68
N ILE A 199 -13.98 19.82 -7.66
CA ILE A 199 -15.05 18.81 -7.59
C ILE A 199 -15.68 18.83 -6.19
N THR A 200 -16.93 18.37 -6.08
CA THR A 200 -17.64 18.34 -4.79
C THR A 200 -17.47 17.00 -4.06
N SER A 201 -17.80 16.98 -2.77
CA SER A 201 -17.86 15.74 -1.98
C SER A 201 -18.85 14.74 -2.57
N ASP A 202 -19.96 15.22 -3.13
CA ASP A 202 -21.01 14.38 -3.70
C ASP A 202 -20.55 13.74 -5.02
N GLU A 203 -19.81 14.49 -5.86
CA GLU A 203 -19.27 13.98 -7.12
C GLU A 203 -18.27 12.83 -6.91
N ILE A 204 -17.46 12.88 -5.84
CA ILE A 204 -16.48 11.82 -5.54
C ILE A 204 -17.06 10.70 -4.67
N ALA A 205 -18.26 10.85 -4.10
CA ALA A 205 -18.81 9.91 -3.13
C ALA A 205 -18.89 8.48 -3.69
N ASP A 206 -19.36 8.32 -4.93
CA ASP A 206 -19.44 7.02 -5.61
C ASP A 206 -18.05 6.38 -5.78
N TYR A 207 -17.04 7.19 -6.07
CA TYR A 207 -15.66 6.73 -6.21
C TYR A 207 -15.03 6.36 -4.87
N TYR A 208 -15.42 7.00 -3.76
CA TYR A 208 -15.06 6.53 -2.44
C TYR A 208 -15.67 5.15 -2.14
N TYR A 209 -16.93 4.91 -2.49
CA TYR A 209 -17.53 3.58 -2.32
C TYR A 209 -16.82 2.51 -3.15
N ILE A 210 -16.51 2.81 -4.42
CA ILE A 210 -15.72 1.92 -5.28
C ILE A 210 -14.35 1.62 -4.66
N ALA A 211 -13.66 2.65 -4.15
CA ALA A 211 -12.35 2.51 -3.54
C ALA A 211 -12.41 1.68 -2.23
N GLU A 212 -13.41 1.92 -1.39
CA GLU A 212 -13.61 1.16 -0.16
C GLU A 212 -13.92 -0.31 -0.44
N GLU A 213 -14.77 -0.60 -1.43
CA GLU A 213 -15.12 -1.96 -1.84
C GLU A 213 -13.90 -2.72 -2.40
N VAL A 214 -13.18 -2.13 -3.36
CA VAL A 214 -12.05 -2.81 -4.01
C VAL A 214 -10.88 -3.05 -3.04
N MET A 215 -10.73 -2.20 -2.02
CA MET A 215 -9.68 -2.28 -1.01
C MET A 215 -10.12 -3.03 0.27
N ASN A 216 -11.37 -3.51 0.34
CA ASN A 216 -11.96 -4.12 1.54
C ASN A 216 -11.81 -3.21 2.79
N VAL A 217 -12.11 -1.92 2.65
CA VAL A 217 -12.02 -0.97 3.76
C VAL A 217 -13.09 -1.30 4.80
N SER A 218 -12.67 -1.58 6.03
CA SER A 218 -13.57 -1.94 7.12
C SER A 218 -13.05 -1.47 8.47
N LYS A 219 -13.93 -1.45 9.47
CA LYS A 219 -13.60 -1.12 10.87
C LYS A 219 -13.41 -2.37 11.74
N ILE A 220 -13.71 -3.55 11.20
CA ILE A 220 -13.80 -4.82 11.93
C ILE A 220 -12.50 -5.20 12.64
N TYR A 221 -11.34 -4.75 12.11
CA TYR A 221 -10.01 -5.01 12.66
C TYR A 221 -9.90 -4.75 14.17
N SER A 222 -10.60 -3.72 14.65
CA SER A 222 -10.49 -3.26 16.05
C SER A 222 -11.85 -3.10 16.74
N GLU A 223 -12.94 -3.15 15.99
CA GLU A 223 -14.30 -2.87 16.48
C GLU A 223 -14.82 -3.87 17.52
N GLN A 224 -14.34 -5.11 17.48
CA GLN A 224 -14.75 -6.15 18.43
C GLN A 224 -14.05 -6.05 19.80
N SER A 225 -13.03 -5.19 19.94
CA SER A 225 -12.30 -4.98 21.20
C SER A 225 -13.17 -4.20 22.21
N THR A 226 -13.51 -4.80 23.35
CA THR A 226 -14.24 -4.12 24.45
C THR A 226 -13.44 -2.94 24.99
N PHE A 227 -12.12 -3.05 25.00
CA PHE A 227 -11.19 -1.99 25.35
C PHE A 227 -11.35 -0.76 24.43
N ASN A 228 -11.41 -0.95 23.11
CA ASN A 228 -11.69 0.16 22.19
C ASN A 228 -13.03 0.80 22.44
N LYS A 229 -14.08 0.01 22.72
CA LYS A 229 -15.42 0.54 23.01
C LYS A 229 -15.41 1.44 24.24
N ILE A 230 -14.69 1.05 25.29
CA ILE A 230 -14.57 1.86 26.52
C ILE A 230 -13.81 3.16 26.24
N LEU A 231 -12.64 3.08 25.61
CA LEU A 231 -11.85 4.27 25.27
C LEU A 231 -12.60 5.21 24.33
N LEU A 232 -13.32 4.67 23.35
CA LEU A 232 -14.17 5.42 22.45
C LEU A 232 -15.30 6.13 23.21
N ASN A 233 -15.99 5.44 24.12
CA ASN A 233 -17.03 6.05 24.95
C ASN A 233 -16.47 7.16 25.84
N ARG A 234 -15.25 6.99 26.39
CA ARG A 234 -14.55 8.04 27.14
C ARG A 234 -14.29 9.28 26.28
N LEU A 235 -13.78 9.10 25.05
CA LEU A 235 -13.58 10.21 24.12
C LEU A 235 -14.90 10.95 23.83
N ILE A 236 -15.96 10.22 23.50
CA ILE A 236 -17.28 10.78 23.19
C ILE A 236 -17.84 11.56 24.38
N THR A 237 -17.83 10.97 25.57
CA THR A 237 -18.34 11.60 26.80
C THR A 237 -17.53 12.82 27.24
N LYS A 238 -16.27 12.93 26.79
CA LYS A 238 -15.39 14.08 27.03
C LYS A 238 -15.40 15.12 25.89
N GLY A 239 -16.33 14.99 24.94
CA GLY A 239 -16.59 16.01 23.92
C GLY A 239 -16.03 15.71 22.52
N PHE A 240 -15.38 14.56 22.32
CA PHE A 240 -14.96 14.07 20.99
C PHE A 240 -16.06 13.20 20.39
N THR A 241 -17.24 13.79 20.14
CA THR A 241 -18.47 13.08 19.75
C THR A 241 -18.38 12.33 18.41
N GLU A 242 -17.47 12.78 17.56
CA GLU A 242 -17.16 12.26 16.22
C GLU A 242 -16.09 11.16 16.22
N ALA A 243 -15.54 10.82 17.39
CA ALA A 243 -14.55 9.75 17.50
C ALA A 243 -15.12 8.42 16.97
N THR A 244 -14.24 7.61 16.37
CA THR A 244 -14.58 6.32 15.75
C THR A 244 -13.38 5.39 15.79
N THR A 245 -13.55 4.12 15.42
CA THR A 245 -12.43 3.27 15.02
C THR A 245 -11.87 3.69 13.66
N VAL A 246 -10.56 3.50 13.46
CA VAL A 246 -9.90 3.82 12.18
C VAL A 246 -10.40 2.82 11.12
N PRO A 247 -10.93 3.28 9.98
CA PRO A 247 -11.20 2.39 8.84
C PRO A 247 -9.86 1.94 8.22
N LEU A 248 -9.69 0.63 8.05
CA LEU A 248 -8.48 0.02 7.48
C LEU A 248 -8.81 -0.78 6.22
N ALA A 249 -7.93 -0.72 5.22
CA ALA A 249 -7.96 -1.58 4.04
C ALA A 249 -7.44 -2.98 4.41
N THR A 250 -8.34 -3.82 4.94
CA THR A 250 -8.01 -5.17 5.39
C THR A 250 -9.11 -6.16 5.03
N ASP A 251 -8.73 -7.29 4.43
CA ASP A 251 -9.63 -8.38 4.14
C ASP A 251 -9.65 -9.39 5.31
N LEU A 252 -10.65 -9.25 6.17
CA LEU A 252 -10.87 -10.09 7.35
C LEU A 252 -12.16 -10.90 7.26
N VAL A 253 -12.79 -10.93 6.08
CA VAL A 253 -14.04 -11.66 5.87
C VAL A 253 -13.75 -13.17 5.92
N PRO A 254 -14.56 -13.97 6.65
CA PRO A 254 -14.40 -15.41 6.64
C PRO A 254 -14.55 -15.98 5.22
N THR A 255 -13.66 -16.90 4.83
CA THR A 255 -13.80 -17.66 3.59
C THR A 255 -15.18 -18.29 3.51
N ASN A 256 -15.90 -17.99 2.44
CA ASN A 256 -17.18 -18.58 2.12
C ASN A 256 -17.17 -19.06 0.66
N TYR A 257 -17.91 -20.12 0.35
CA TYR A 257 -17.99 -20.72 -0.99
C TYR A 257 -16.62 -20.98 -1.66
N ALA A 258 -15.62 -21.40 -0.88
CA ALA A 258 -14.23 -21.61 -1.31
C ALA A 258 -13.52 -20.38 -1.88
N GLN A 259 -14.02 -19.16 -1.62
CA GLN A 259 -13.32 -17.92 -1.93
C GLN A 259 -12.10 -17.76 -1.02
N ILE A 260 -10.91 -17.83 -1.60
CA ILE A 260 -9.64 -17.63 -0.89
C ILE A 260 -9.27 -16.15 -0.95
N HIS A 261 -8.95 -15.58 0.21
CA HIS A 261 -8.48 -14.21 0.36
C HIS A 261 -6.94 -14.24 0.38
N SER A 262 -6.30 -13.61 -0.60
CA SER A 262 -4.85 -13.72 -0.80
C SER A 262 -4.03 -12.87 0.16
N ASN A 263 -4.58 -11.75 0.64
CA ASN A 263 -3.89 -10.75 1.46
C ASN A 263 -4.82 -10.26 2.57
N VAL A 264 -4.35 -10.24 3.83
CA VAL A 264 -5.09 -9.61 4.94
C VAL A 264 -4.94 -8.10 4.86
N PHE A 265 -3.70 -7.60 4.83
CA PHE A 265 -3.41 -6.18 4.63
C PHE A 265 -3.31 -5.87 3.14
N PHE A 266 -4.02 -4.85 2.70
CA PHE A 266 -4.09 -4.47 1.29
C PHE A 266 -2.81 -3.77 0.84
N ASP A 267 -2.37 -4.04 -0.38
CA ASP A 267 -1.33 -3.31 -1.09
C ASP A 267 -1.65 -3.26 -2.59
N SER A 268 -0.94 -2.42 -3.34
CA SER A 268 -1.20 -2.17 -4.76
C SER A 268 -1.10 -3.44 -5.64
N ASN A 269 -0.34 -4.46 -5.24
CA ASN A 269 -0.26 -5.73 -5.98
C ASN A 269 -1.63 -6.44 -6.04
N SER A 270 -2.53 -6.16 -5.08
CA SER A 270 -3.90 -6.67 -5.11
C SER A 270 -4.68 -6.14 -6.32
N PHE A 271 -4.37 -4.94 -6.80
CA PHE A 271 -4.95 -4.42 -8.05
C PHE A 271 -4.45 -5.19 -9.28
N PHE A 272 -3.18 -5.59 -9.31
CA PHE A 272 -2.64 -6.42 -10.40
C PHE A 272 -3.34 -7.77 -10.48
N GLY A 273 -3.58 -8.42 -9.33
CA GLY A 273 -4.37 -9.65 -9.27
C GLY A 273 -5.78 -9.48 -9.84
N ARG A 274 -6.47 -8.38 -9.49
CA ARG A 274 -7.80 -8.05 -10.07
C ARG A 274 -7.71 -7.74 -11.57
N ALA A 275 -6.70 -7.00 -12.01
CA ALA A 275 -6.49 -6.64 -13.40
C ALA A 275 -6.26 -7.88 -14.29
N LEU A 276 -5.37 -8.78 -13.88
CA LEU A 276 -5.04 -10.02 -14.60
C LEU A 276 -6.26 -10.95 -14.74
N ASN A 277 -7.17 -10.97 -13.76
CA ASN A 277 -8.42 -11.72 -13.84
C ASN A 277 -9.47 -11.09 -14.78
N ASN A 278 -9.28 -9.83 -15.19
CA ASN A 278 -10.14 -9.19 -16.18
C ASN A 278 -9.58 -9.30 -17.60
N ARG A 279 -8.29 -8.99 -17.80
CA ARG A 279 -7.62 -9.07 -19.10
C ARG A 279 -6.10 -8.92 -19.00
N GLN A 280 -5.41 -9.24 -20.08
CA GLN A 280 -3.96 -9.04 -20.21
C GLN A 280 -3.58 -7.55 -20.38
N PHE A 281 -2.39 -7.22 -19.88
CA PHE A 281 -1.67 -5.96 -20.01
C PHE A 281 -0.16 -6.27 -20.04
N ASP A 282 0.64 -5.33 -20.55
CA ASP A 282 2.10 -5.48 -20.63
C ASP A 282 2.75 -4.73 -19.44
N LEU A 283 3.54 -5.43 -18.62
CA LEU A 283 4.27 -4.85 -17.48
C LEU A 283 5.78 -4.93 -17.74
N ALA A 284 6.50 -3.82 -17.54
CA ALA A 284 7.95 -3.84 -17.40
C ALA A 284 8.38 -3.23 -16.06
N VAL A 285 9.21 -3.96 -15.32
CA VAL A 285 9.87 -3.47 -14.09
C VAL A 285 11.33 -3.12 -14.37
N ASN A 286 12.00 -2.44 -13.44
CA ASN A 286 13.32 -1.82 -13.64
C ASN A 286 13.36 -0.91 -14.89
N ALA A 287 12.25 -0.24 -15.16
CA ALA A 287 11.96 0.58 -16.32
C ALA A 287 11.68 2.01 -15.87
N ARG A 288 12.73 2.83 -15.82
CA ARG A 288 12.69 4.20 -15.28
C ARG A 288 12.29 5.20 -16.37
N VAL A 289 11.09 5.76 -16.29
CA VAL A 289 10.67 6.84 -17.19
C VAL A 289 11.40 8.13 -16.83
N ALA A 290 12.04 8.74 -17.82
CA ALA A 290 12.81 9.97 -17.66
C ALA A 290 12.05 11.21 -18.12
N LYS A 291 11.24 11.08 -19.17
CA LYS A 291 10.37 12.15 -19.68
C LYS A 291 9.21 11.61 -20.51
N VAL A 292 8.15 12.40 -20.62
CA VAL A 292 7.04 12.23 -21.54
C VAL A 292 7.42 12.83 -22.90
N LEU A 293 6.97 12.18 -23.98
CA LEU A 293 7.14 12.65 -25.35
C LEU A 293 5.88 13.37 -25.79
N ILE A 294 6.03 14.60 -26.31
CA ILE A 294 4.92 15.48 -26.67
C ILE A 294 5.17 16.07 -28.06
N GLU A 295 4.15 16.00 -28.91
CA GLU A 295 4.13 16.63 -30.22
C GLU A 295 2.86 17.47 -30.35
N LYS A 296 2.99 18.75 -30.73
CA LYS A 296 1.86 19.67 -30.93
C LYS A 296 0.86 19.64 -29.77
N ASN A 297 1.35 19.72 -28.52
CA ASN A 297 0.53 19.71 -27.30
C ASN A 297 -0.27 18.41 -27.09
N LYS A 298 0.18 17.29 -27.65
CA LYS A 298 -0.41 15.96 -27.45
C LYS A 298 0.67 14.96 -27.07
N VAL A 299 0.38 14.09 -26.12
CA VAL A 299 1.30 13.01 -25.76
C VAL A 299 1.46 12.01 -26.92
N THR A 300 2.68 11.53 -27.12
CA THR A 300 3.00 10.47 -28.10
C THR A 300 3.66 9.25 -27.47
N GLY A 301 4.06 9.34 -26.20
CA GLY A 301 4.70 8.24 -25.49
C GLY A 301 5.59 8.69 -24.34
N VAL A 302 6.52 7.83 -23.95
CA VAL A 302 7.51 8.09 -22.90
C VAL A 302 8.91 7.64 -23.32
N LYS A 303 9.94 8.36 -22.86
CA LYS A 303 11.32 7.88 -22.86
C LYS A 303 11.59 7.15 -21.55
N VAL A 304 11.99 5.89 -21.65
CA VAL A 304 12.26 5.01 -20.51
C VAL A 304 13.67 4.44 -20.60
N PHE A 305 14.33 4.26 -19.47
CA PHE A 305 15.63 3.60 -19.37
C PHE A 305 15.47 2.23 -18.71
N SER A 306 16.17 1.22 -19.23
CA SER A 306 16.35 -0.04 -18.52
C SER A 306 17.31 0.12 -17.35
N LYS A 307 17.43 -0.92 -16.52
CA LYS A 307 18.43 -1.04 -15.45
C LYS A 307 19.87 -0.83 -15.95
N GLU A 308 20.17 -1.29 -17.16
CA GLU A 308 21.46 -1.13 -17.83
C GLU A 308 21.62 0.26 -18.50
N LYS A 309 20.69 1.18 -18.24
CA LYS A 309 20.68 2.56 -18.75
C LYS A 309 20.55 2.65 -20.27
N LYS A 310 20.06 1.58 -20.93
CA LYS A 310 19.70 1.61 -22.35
C LYS A 310 18.39 2.40 -22.50
N PRO A 311 18.33 3.42 -23.38
CA PRO A 311 17.11 4.17 -23.63
C PRO A 311 16.16 3.42 -24.57
N TYR A 312 14.87 3.54 -24.29
CA TYR A 312 13.76 3.06 -25.09
C TYR A 312 12.70 4.15 -25.23
N PHE A 313 11.88 4.05 -26.27
CA PHE A 313 10.78 4.96 -26.55
C PHE A 313 9.51 4.14 -26.69
N LEU A 314 8.60 4.26 -25.72
CA LEU A 314 7.34 3.53 -25.73
C LEU A 314 6.25 4.47 -26.24
N LYS A 315 5.52 4.05 -27.28
CA LYS A 315 4.47 4.87 -27.92
C LYS A 315 3.13 4.67 -27.22
N ALA A 316 2.44 5.77 -26.95
CA ALA A 316 1.10 5.71 -26.38
C ALA A 316 0.24 6.90 -26.81
N LYS A 317 -1.07 6.67 -27.00
CA LYS A 317 -2.05 7.74 -27.23
C LYS A 317 -2.36 8.53 -25.96
N THR A 318 -2.25 7.88 -24.80
CA THR A 318 -2.49 8.43 -23.47
C THR A 318 -1.40 7.96 -22.51
N VAL A 319 -0.94 8.84 -21.62
CA VAL A 319 0.00 8.51 -20.55
C VAL A 319 -0.61 8.92 -19.22
N ILE A 320 -0.58 8.03 -18.24
CA ILE A 320 -0.99 8.29 -16.86
C ILE A 320 0.26 8.24 -15.98
N LEU A 321 0.65 9.38 -15.40
CA LEU A 321 1.74 9.44 -14.42
C LEU A 321 1.19 9.15 -13.02
N SER A 322 1.78 8.16 -12.37
CA SER A 322 1.57 7.81 -10.97
C SER A 322 2.92 7.48 -10.30
N ALA A 323 3.95 8.27 -10.60
CA ALA A 323 5.33 8.01 -10.20
C ALA A 323 5.65 8.46 -8.77
N SER A 324 4.72 9.17 -8.10
CA SER A 324 4.76 9.76 -6.75
C SER A 324 4.65 11.29 -6.78
N THR A 325 4.37 11.88 -5.63
CA THR A 325 4.41 13.34 -5.43
C THR A 325 5.77 13.97 -5.78
N LEU A 326 6.87 13.23 -5.72
CA LEU A 326 8.20 13.76 -5.96
C LEU A 326 8.69 13.47 -7.39
N GLU A 327 8.47 12.25 -7.90
CA GLU A 327 8.99 11.85 -9.21
C GLU A 327 8.02 12.19 -10.36
N THR A 328 6.71 12.29 -10.15
CA THR A 328 5.76 12.76 -11.19
C THR A 328 6.09 14.18 -11.67
N PRO A 329 6.12 15.22 -10.80
CA PRO A 329 6.56 16.55 -11.21
C PRO A 329 7.99 16.57 -11.76
N ARG A 330 8.90 15.72 -11.26
CA ARG A 330 10.26 15.61 -11.82
C ARG A 330 10.25 15.17 -13.28
N ILE A 331 9.49 14.13 -13.61
CA ILE A 331 9.29 13.66 -14.99
C ILE A 331 8.70 14.79 -15.84
N LEU A 332 7.67 15.49 -15.35
CA LEU A 332 6.99 16.56 -16.07
C LEU A 332 7.91 17.77 -16.35
N LEU A 333 8.66 18.23 -15.34
CA LEU A 333 9.62 19.33 -15.47
C LEU A 333 10.74 18.96 -16.46
N ASN A 334 11.15 17.69 -16.51
CA ASN A 334 12.13 17.17 -17.46
C ASN A 334 11.53 16.89 -18.86
N SER A 335 10.23 17.08 -19.06
CA SER A 335 9.50 16.85 -20.33
C SER A 335 9.29 18.11 -21.16
N GLU A 336 9.98 19.21 -20.85
CA GLU A 336 9.91 20.48 -21.59
C GLU A 336 8.49 21.10 -21.60
N ILE A 337 7.63 20.71 -20.65
CA ILE A 337 6.30 21.27 -20.46
C ILE A 337 6.45 22.62 -19.76
N ARG A 338 5.95 23.68 -20.40
CA ARG A 338 5.90 25.01 -19.79
C ARG A 338 4.70 25.11 -18.87
N SER A 339 4.95 25.08 -17.57
CA SER A 339 3.96 25.34 -16.53
C SER A 339 4.60 26.10 -15.38
N SER A 340 3.89 27.07 -14.83
CA SER A 340 4.28 27.77 -13.60
C SER A 340 3.82 27.05 -12.33
N THR A 341 3.08 25.95 -12.45
CA THR A 341 2.39 25.30 -11.32
C THR A 341 2.88 23.88 -11.03
N ILE A 342 3.55 23.23 -11.98
CA ILE A 342 4.17 21.91 -11.77
C ILE A 342 5.32 22.05 -10.76
N GLY A 343 5.30 21.20 -9.73
CA GLY A 343 6.24 21.21 -8.63
C GLY A 343 5.83 22.10 -7.46
N HIS A 344 4.91 23.05 -7.66
CA HIS A 344 4.47 24.01 -6.62
C HIS A 344 3.34 23.46 -5.76
N TYR A 345 3.04 24.16 -4.66
CA TYR A 345 1.99 23.80 -3.70
C TYR A 345 2.26 22.47 -2.99
N LEU A 346 3.54 22.17 -2.73
CA LEU A 346 3.95 21.02 -1.94
C LEU A 346 3.34 21.11 -0.54
N ILE A 347 2.54 20.10 -0.20
CA ILE A 347 1.93 19.93 1.12
C ILE A 347 2.26 18.55 1.67
N ASN A 348 2.20 18.42 2.99
CA ASN A 348 2.10 17.16 3.72
C ASN A 348 1.27 17.43 4.99
N HIS A 349 1.24 16.54 5.98
CA HIS A 349 0.74 16.94 7.30
C HIS A 349 1.83 17.54 8.17
N SER A 350 1.47 18.54 8.96
CA SER A 350 2.20 18.81 10.19
C SER A 350 1.97 17.63 11.13
N PHE A 351 3.01 16.79 11.28
CA PHE A 351 2.86 15.47 11.88
C PHE A 351 3.48 15.42 13.28
N ILE A 352 2.65 15.27 14.32
CA ILE A 352 3.12 15.14 15.69
C ILE A 352 2.92 13.71 16.21
N THR A 353 3.84 13.23 17.03
CA THR A 353 3.72 11.92 17.68
C THR A 353 4.01 12.00 19.17
N ALA A 354 3.38 11.12 19.93
CA ALA A 354 3.66 10.89 21.34
C ALA A 354 3.35 9.44 21.73
N THR A 355 3.90 8.99 22.85
CA THR A 355 3.62 7.68 23.43
C THR A 355 2.79 7.88 24.69
N GLY A 356 1.61 7.26 24.72
CA GLY A 356 0.73 7.19 25.87
C GLY A 356 0.83 5.83 26.56
N LYS A 357 0.53 5.79 27.85
CA LYS A 357 0.35 4.58 28.66
C LYS A 357 -1.03 4.55 29.28
N VAL A 358 -1.64 3.38 29.32
CA VAL A 358 -2.90 3.14 30.01
C VAL A 358 -2.81 1.87 30.84
N ASN A 359 -3.35 1.95 32.06
CA ASN A 359 -3.47 0.79 32.94
C ASN A 359 -4.62 -0.10 32.47
N ILE A 360 -4.29 -1.32 32.07
CA ILE A 360 -5.27 -2.28 31.55
C ILE A 360 -5.87 -3.21 32.61
N SER A 361 -5.36 -3.21 33.85
CA SER A 361 -5.89 -4.02 34.96
C SER A 361 -7.35 -3.70 35.30
N ASN A 362 -7.82 -2.52 34.89
CA ASN A 362 -9.21 -2.07 35.08
C ASN A 362 -10.18 -2.62 34.01
N PHE A 363 -9.72 -3.46 33.08
CA PHE A 363 -10.52 -3.96 31.96
C PHE A 363 -10.72 -5.47 32.10
N SER A 364 -11.99 -5.91 32.08
CA SER A 364 -12.41 -7.28 32.45
C SER A 364 -12.39 -8.32 31.32
N ASP A 365 -12.15 -7.90 30.07
CA ASP A 365 -12.43 -8.71 28.87
C ASP A 365 -11.25 -8.80 27.89
N LEU A 366 -11.42 -9.58 26.81
CA LEU A 366 -10.46 -9.81 25.74
C LEU A 366 -9.95 -8.49 25.11
N ILE A 367 -8.70 -8.13 25.41
CA ILE A 367 -8.10 -6.86 24.98
C ILE A 367 -7.49 -7.03 23.58
N GLY A 368 -8.09 -6.38 22.58
CA GLY A 368 -7.61 -6.32 21.19
C GLY A 368 -6.72 -5.10 20.92
N PRO A 369 -6.29 -4.87 19.66
CA PRO A 369 -5.48 -3.70 19.31
C PRO A 369 -6.26 -2.40 19.55
N ILE A 370 -5.56 -1.31 19.91
CA ILE A 370 -6.08 0.05 19.92
C ILE A 370 -6.01 0.61 18.50
N SER A 371 -7.15 0.97 17.93
CA SER A 371 -7.22 1.66 16.65
C SER A 371 -8.38 2.66 16.65
N LEU A 372 -8.11 3.86 17.15
CA LEU A 372 -9.10 4.93 17.29
C LEU A 372 -8.70 6.15 16.46
N LEU A 373 -9.72 6.87 16.00
CA LEU A 373 -9.63 8.08 15.20
C LEU A 373 -10.52 9.14 15.83
N VAL A 374 -9.93 10.27 16.18
CA VAL A 374 -10.64 11.53 16.35
C VAL A 374 -10.47 12.28 15.01
N PRO A 375 -11.47 12.22 14.11
CA PRO A 375 -11.32 12.73 12.74
C PRO A 375 -11.17 14.25 12.71
N GLN A 376 -10.84 14.82 11.55
CA GLN A 376 -10.98 16.26 11.33
C GLN A 376 -12.43 16.71 11.57
N ALA A 377 -12.61 17.90 12.13
CA ALA A 377 -13.93 18.48 12.40
C ALA A 377 -13.94 20.00 12.21
N PHE A 378 -15.11 20.63 12.31
CA PHE A 378 -15.24 22.09 12.22
C PHE A 378 -14.30 22.79 13.21
N LYS A 379 -13.53 23.78 12.72
CA LYS A 379 -12.46 24.49 13.47
C LYS A 379 -11.33 23.62 14.01
N ARG A 380 -11.28 22.33 13.64
CA ARG A 380 -10.22 21.40 13.99
C ARG A 380 -9.62 20.82 12.70
N PRO A 381 -8.72 21.56 12.01
CA PRO A 381 -8.15 21.18 10.71
C PRO A 381 -7.05 20.12 10.86
N TYR A 382 -7.30 19.12 11.70
CA TYR A 382 -6.37 18.04 12.03
C TYR A 382 -7.15 16.85 12.58
N GLN A 383 -6.58 15.66 12.45
CA GLN A 383 -7.10 14.46 13.09
C GLN A 383 -6.07 13.85 14.04
N ILE A 384 -6.52 13.04 14.99
CA ILE A 384 -5.67 12.29 15.90
C ILE A 384 -5.98 10.80 15.74
N GLN A 385 -4.94 10.01 15.48
CA GLN A 385 -5.00 8.55 15.46
C GLN A 385 -4.30 7.96 16.67
N LEU A 386 -4.82 6.84 17.12
CA LEU A 386 -4.28 6.06 18.22
C LEU A 386 -4.03 4.65 17.73
N LYS A 387 -2.80 4.17 17.90
CA LYS A 387 -2.38 2.84 17.45
C LYS A 387 -1.65 2.14 18.57
N GLY A 388 -2.04 0.91 18.85
CA GLY A 388 -1.36 0.09 19.85
C GLY A 388 -2.05 -1.23 20.13
N PRO A 389 -1.69 -1.91 21.23
CA PRO A 389 -0.60 -1.55 22.13
C PRO A 389 0.78 -1.84 21.51
N ASN A 390 1.74 -0.92 21.59
CA ASN A 390 3.13 -1.08 21.08
C ASN A 390 3.21 -1.85 19.74
N GLY A 391 4.23 -2.70 19.57
CA GLY A 391 4.43 -3.58 18.43
C GLY A 391 3.33 -4.61 18.16
N TYR A 392 2.21 -4.57 18.88
CA TYR A 392 1.07 -5.49 18.78
C TYR A 392 -0.16 -4.85 18.13
N TYR A 393 -0.04 -3.64 17.55
CA TYR A 393 -1.02 -3.17 16.56
C TYR A 393 -1.25 -4.22 15.47
N TRP A 394 -0.25 -5.07 15.21
CA TRP A 394 -0.32 -6.28 14.41
C TRP A 394 0.67 -7.32 14.97
N TYR A 395 0.24 -8.56 15.24
CA TYR A 395 1.08 -9.62 15.81
C TYR A 395 0.76 -11.00 15.21
N HIS A 396 1.77 -11.87 15.08
CA HIS A 396 1.62 -13.22 14.54
C HIS A 396 1.58 -14.34 15.58
N TYR A 397 2.19 -14.14 16.77
CA TYR A 397 2.44 -15.27 17.68
C TYR A 397 2.18 -15.01 19.16
N LYS A 398 2.49 -13.82 19.70
CA LYS A 398 2.35 -13.54 21.14
C LYS A 398 1.52 -12.29 21.36
N ARG A 399 0.60 -12.33 22.31
CA ARG A 399 -0.09 -11.14 22.82
C ARG A 399 0.78 -10.44 23.88
N PRO A 400 0.69 -9.11 24.03
CA PRO A 400 1.38 -8.43 25.11
C PRO A 400 0.88 -8.97 26.46
N SER A 401 1.81 -9.18 27.40
CA SER A 401 1.52 -9.51 28.80
C SER A 401 1.90 -8.32 29.68
N GLY A 402 1.11 -8.07 30.72
CA GLY A 402 1.38 -7.02 31.71
C GLY A 402 0.23 -6.03 31.86
N GLU A 403 0.25 -5.31 32.97
CA GLU A 403 -0.84 -4.44 33.43
C GLU A 403 -0.86 -3.05 32.79
N GLN A 404 0.20 -2.70 32.05
CA GLN A 404 0.39 -1.38 31.45
C GLN A 404 0.64 -1.51 29.96
N TRP A 405 -0.21 -0.88 29.16
CA TRP A 405 -0.09 -0.90 27.70
C TRP A 405 0.31 0.47 27.18
N GLU A 406 1.37 0.51 26.38
CA GLU A 406 1.80 1.68 25.64
C GLU A 406 1.11 1.74 24.27
N PHE A 407 0.82 2.94 23.79
CA PHE A 407 0.26 3.18 22.46
C PHE A 407 0.79 4.49 21.89
N THR A 408 0.79 4.59 20.56
CA THR A 408 1.21 5.79 19.85
C THR A 408 0.01 6.68 19.57
N LEU A 409 0.10 7.95 19.95
CA LEU A 409 -0.77 9.02 19.47
C LEU A 409 -0.09 9.71 18.28
N GLN A 410 -0.85 9.90 17.22
CA GLN A 410 -0.41 10.47 15.94
C GLN A 410 -1.35 11.59 15.54
N GLY A 411 -0.89 12.84 15.55
CA GLY A 411 -1.65 13.99 15.08
C GLY A 411 -1.25 14.36 13.65
N PHE A 412 -2.23 14.47 12.75
CA PHE A 412 -2.03 14.88 11.36
C PHE A 412 -2.75 16.20 11.13
N GLY A 413 -2.00 17.30 11.07
CA GLY A 413 -2.53 18.63 10.84
C GLY A 413 -2.41 19.09 9.41
N SER A 414 -3.46 19.74 8.91
CA SER A 414 -3.47 20.35 7.58
C SER A 414 -2.33 21.36 7.44
N VAL A 415 -1.75 21.41 6.24
CA VAL A 415 -0.74 22.38 5.84
C VAL A 415 -1.28 23.16 4.63
N GLU A 416 -1.09 24.47 4.63
CA GLU A 416 -1.55 25.32 3.54
C GLU A 416 -0.81 25.04 2.22
N PRO A 417 -1.53 24.85 1.10
CA PRO A 417 -0.92 24.74 -0.22
C PRO A 417 -0.45 26.12 -0.69
N ARG A 418 0.76 26.50 -0.28
CA ARG A 418 1.39 27.77 -0.67
C ARG A 418 2.27 27.60 -1.91
N TYR A 419 2.29 28.60 -2.78
CA TYR A 419 3.02 28.52 -4.07
C TYR A 419 4.53 28.34 -3.86
N GLU A 420 5.09 29.01 -2.86
CA GLU A 420 6.50 28.96 -2.48
C GLU A 420 6.94 27.59 -1.94
N ASN A 421 6.02 26.77 -1.42
CA ASN A 421 6.34 25.39 -1.09
C ASN A 421 6.36 24.58 -2.38
N ARG A 422 7.53 24.09 -2.78
CA ARG A 422 7.71 23.45 -4.08
C ARG A 422 8.84 22.44 -4.12
N ILE A 423 8.81 21.61 -5.15
CA ILE A 423 9.98 20.91 -5.66
C ILE A 423 10.37 21.45 -7.03
N PHE A 424 11.64 21.37 -7.37
CA PHE A 424 12.16 21.80 -8.67
C PHE A 424 13.40 20.98 -9.05
N LEU A 425 13.78 21.04 -10.32
CA LEU A 425 14.98 20.34 -10.80
C LEU A 425 16.24 21.06 -10.33
N ASP A 426 17.20 20.30 -9.80
CA ASP A 426 18.54 20.78 -9.50
C ASP A 426 19.26 21.11 -10.81
N PRO A 427 19.69 22.37 -11.04
CA PRO A 427 20.32 22.78 -12.29
C PRO A 427 21.75 22.22 -12.46
N THR A 428 22.34 21.66 -11.39
CA THR A 428 23.75 21.27 -11.35
C THR A 428 23.97 19.78 -11.10
N LYS A 429 22.95 19.06 -10.63
CA LYS A 429 23.05 17.63 -10.29
C LYS A 429 22.15 16.79 -11.17
N LEU A 430 22.74 15.79 -11.79
CA LEU A 430 22.05 14.76 -12.56
C LEU A 430 22.14 13.44 -11.82
N ASP A 431 21.09 12.62 -11.89
CA ASP A 431 21.14 11.25 -11.44
C ASP A 431 21.95 10.36 -12.41
N GLU A 432 22.08 9.08 -12.05
CA GLU A 432 22.88 8.13 -12.82
C GLU A 432 22.35 7.81 -14.24
N TYR A 433 21.15 8.29 -14.58
CA TYR A 433 20.52 8.19 -15.91
C TYR A 433 20.61 9.52 -16.69
N GLY A 434 21.30 10.52 -16.14
CA GLY A 434 21.42 11.85 -16.72
C GLY A 434 20.16 12.70 -16.57
N VAL A 435 19.26 12.36 -15.65
CA VAL A 435 18.05 13.13 -15.37
C VAL A 435 18.31 14.05 -14.18
N PRO A 436 18.00 15.36 -14.28
CA PRO A 436 18.19 16.30 -13.17
C PRO A 436 17.58 15.77 -11.87
N GLU A 437 18.33 15.86 -10.78
CA GLU A 437 17.83 15.56 -9.44
C GLU A 437 16.79 16.60 -8.99
N ILE A 438 16.11 16.38 -7.87
CA ILE A 438 15.18 17.36 -7.30
C ILE A 438 15.77 18.07 -6.08
N GLN A 439 15.33 19.30 -5.89
CA GLN A 439 15.44 20.09 -4.67
C GLN A 439 14.03 20.42 -4.16
N ALA A 440 13.92 20.77 -2.88
CA ALA A 440 12.66 21.18 -2.25
C ALA A 440 12.85 22.47 -1.46
N GLU A 441 11.89 23.36 -1.62
CA GLU A 441 11.67 24.53 -0.76
C GLU A 441 10.39 24.27 0.04
N PHE A 442 10.47 24.31 1.36
CA PHE A 442 9.33 24.03 2.23
C PHE A 442 9.44 24.77 3.56
N SER A 443 8.36 25.43 3.95
CA SER A 443 8.20 25.98 5.29
C SER A 443 6.75 25.88 5.76
N TYR A 444 6.58 25.94 7.09
CA TYR A 444 5.27 26.10 7.71
C TYR A 444 4.93 27.59 7.83
N SER A 445 3.72 27.96 7.45
CA SER A 445 3.18 29.32 7.64
C SER A 445 2.84 29.60 9.11
N GLU A 446 2.49 30.85 9.45
CA GLU A 446 1.98 31.18 10.78
C GLU A 446 0.68 30.43 11.12
N ASN A 447 -0.17 30.18 10.12
CA ASN A 447 -1.40 29.41 10.27
C ASN A 447 -1.08 27.92 10.51
N ASP A 448 -0.14 27.33 9.76
CA ASP A 448 0.31 25.95 10.01
C ASP A 448 0.87 25.80 11.44
N GLN A 449 1.65 26.78 11.90
CA GLN A 449 2.16 26.81 13.28
C GLN A 449 1.03 26.95 14.31
N TYR A 450 -0.03 27.69 14.00
CA TYR A 450 -1.24 27.73 14.83
C TYR A 450 -1.93 26.36 14.89
N VAL A 451 -2.10 25.68 13.76
CA VAL A 451 -2.66 24.33 13.67
C VAL A 451 -1.84 23.35 14.51
N ILE A 452 -0.52 23.36 14.40
CA ILE A 452 0.39 22.53 15.22
C ILE A 452 0.14 22.75 16.72
N ARG A 453 0.06 24.01 17.18
CA ARG A 453 -0.18 24.31 18.59
C ARG A 453 -1.54 23.83 19.09
N GLN A 454 -2.60 24.00 18.28
CA GLN A 454 -3.94 23.50 18.65
C GLN A 454 -3.96 21.97 18.68
N MET A 455 -3.35 21.33 17.68
CA MET A 455 -3.25 19.88 17.59
C MET A 455 -2.50 19.28 18.79
N THR A 456 -1.39 19.89 19.22
CA THR A 456 -0.67 19.49 20.44
C THR A 456 -1.57 19.52 21.68
N ARG A 457 -2.32 20.61 21.90
CA ARG A 457 -3.27 20.72 23.02
C ARG A 457 -4.38 19.68 22.94
N THR A 458 -4.92 19.43 21.74
CA THR A 458 -5.95 18.41 21.56
C THR A 458 -5.40 17.01 21.80
N LEU A 459 -4.15 16.72 21.44
CA LEU A 459 -3.51 15.43 21.73
C LEU A 459 -3.42 15.19 23.25
N GLU A 460 -3.07 16.20 24.03
CA GLU A 460 -3.10 16.16 25.50
C GLU A 460 -4.52 15.91 26.04
N GLN A 461 -5.53 16.59 25.47
CA GLN A 461 -6.93 16.40 25.83
C GLN A 461 -7.44 15.00 25.50
N VAL A 462 -7.06 14.43 24.36
CA VAL A 462 -7.38 13.04 23.97
C VAL A 462 -6.72 12.07 24.94
N ALA A 463 -5.44 12.24 25.25
CA ALA A 463 -4.75 11.41 26.23
C ALA A 463 -5.44 11.47 27.60
N SER A 464 -5.76 12.67 28.09
CA SER A 464 -6.48 12.88 29.34
C SER A 464 -7.88 12.27 29.33
N ALA A 465 -8.64 12.41 28.23
CA ALA A 465 -9.99 11.87 28.11
C ALA A 465 -10.02 10.34 28.25
N MET A 466 -8.95 9.67 27.84
CA MET A 466 -8.82 8.21 27.94
C MET A 466 -8.24 7.73 29.28
N ASP A 467 -7.91 8.63 30.20
CA ASP A 467 -7.12 8.35 31.40
C ASP A 467 -5.73 7.77 31.09
N ALA A 468 -5.13 8.23 29.98
CA ALA A 468 -3.80 7.82 29.57
C ALA A 468 -2.73 8.83 30.04
N GLN A 469 -1.61 8.30 30.51
CA GLN A 469 -0.42 9.09 30.85
C GLN A 469 0.48 9.23 29.62
N LEU A 470 0.81 10.45 29.21
CA LEU A 470 1.87 10.68 28.24
C LEU A 470 3.23 10.37 28.87
N VAL A 471 4.00 9.49 28.23
CA VAL A 471 5.33 9.05 28.72
C VAL A 471 6.48 9.46 27.81
N SER A 472 6.18 10.12 26.70
CA SER A 472 7.15 10.84 25.88
C SER A 472 6.69 12.28 25.66
N GLN A 473 7.63 13.13 25.29
CA GLN A 473 7.30 14.47 24.78
C GLN A 473 6.54 14.37 23.46
N ILE A 474 5.59 15.28 23.25
CA ILE A 474 4.94 15.45 21.95
C ILE A 474 5.98 16.04 21.00
N CYS A 475 6.27 15.31 19.92
CA CYS A 475 7.34 15.66 18.98
C CYS A 475 6.76 15.95 17.59
N LEU A 476 7.07 17.14 17.03
CA LEU A 476 6.84 17.44 15.62
C LEU A 476 7.90 16.71 14.78
N GLN A 477 7.44 15.85 13.88
CA GLN A 477 8.30 15.09 12.98
C GLN A 477 8.81 15.98 11.83
N PRO A 478 9.98 15.66 11.25
CA PRO A 478 10.48 16.36 10.08
C PRO A 478 9.47 16.33 8.92
N PRO A 479 9.34 17.41 8.12
CA PRO A 479 8.46 17.40 6.95
C PRO A 479 8.76 16.22 6.01
N GLY A 480 7.70 15.58 5.50
CA GLY A 480 7.77 14.39 4.66
C GLY A 480 7.85 13.05 5.39
N PHE A 481 8.06 13.03 6.72
CA PHE A 481 8.14 11.78 7.51
C PHE A 481 6.80 11.05 7.64
N ASP A 482 5.68 11.75 7.45
CA ASP A 482 4.34 11.17 7.45
C ASP A 482 4.01 10.41 6.15
N PHE A 483 4.86 10.53 5.12
CA PHE A 483 4.69 9.94 3.79
C PHE A 483 3.36 10.32 3.11
N HIS A 484 2.76 11.45 3.50
CA HIS A 484 1.53 11.98 2.93
C HIS A 484 1.76 13.23 2.08
N GLU A 485 2.98 13.44 1.62
CA GLU A 485 3.27 14.57 0.73
C GLU A 485 2.42 14.50 -0.54
N ALA A 486 1.90 15.66 -0.97
CA ALA A 486 0.91 15.83 -2.04
C ALA A 486 1.03 17.23 -2.70
N GLY A 487 0.14 17.54 -3.65
CA GLY A 487 -0.08 18.91 -4.16
C GLY A 487 0.82 19.39 -5.31
N THR A 488 1.95 18.74 -5.53
CA THR A 488 2.96 19.15 -6.54
C THR A 488 2.49 19.14 -7.99
N CYS A 489 1.32 18.54 -8.28
CA CYS A 489 0.64 18.61 -9.58
C CYS A 489 -0.87 18.83 -9.39
N ARG A 490 -1.26 19.64 -8.39
CA ARG A 490 -2.64 19.81 -7.94
C ARG A 490 -3.61 20.05 -9.10
N MET A 491 -4.80 19.47 -8.99
CA MET A 491 -5.90 19.72 -9.91
C MET A 491 -6.61 21.05 -9.63
N GLY A 492 -7.16 21.64 -10.68
CA GLY A 492 -7.92 22.89 -10.61
C GLY A 492 -8.49 23.27 -11.97
N ASN A 493 -9.29 24.32 -12.02
CA ASN A 493 -9.90 24.80 -13.26
C ASN A 493 -9.05 25.88 -13.96
N ASP A 494 -8.07 26.47 -13.28
CA ASP A 494 -7.21 27.54 -13.79
C ASP A 494 -5.76 27.05 -13.97
N PRO A 495 -5.21 27.05 -15.19
CA PRO A 495 -3.83 26.62 -15.44
C PRO A 495 -2.76 27.49 -14.76
N ASN A 496 -3.08 28.71 -14.32
CA ASN A 496 -2.14 29.57 -13.60
C ASN A 496 -2.01 29.19 -12.11
N THR A 497 -2.94 28.39 -11.58
CA THR A 497 -2.98 28.00 -10.16
C THR A 497 -2.98 26.49 -9.94
N SER A 498 -3.09 25.69 -11.01
CA SER A 498 -3.11 24.23 -10.98
C SER A 498 -2.31 23.64 -12.14
N ALA A 499 -1.69 22.48 -11.94
CA ALA A 499 -0.93 21.79 -12.98
C ALA A 499 -1.84 20.96 -13.89
N THR A 500 -2.90 20.41 -13.31
CA THR A 500 -3.87 19.57 -14.01
C THR A 500 -5.27 20.18 -13.96
N ASN A 501 -6.09 19.84 -14.95
CA ASN A 501 -7.52 20.11 -14.90
C ASN A 501 -8.21 19.23 -13.84
N ARG A 502 -9.52 19.41 -13.65
CA ARG A 502 -10.33 18.64 -12.68
C ARG A 502 -10.36 17.11 -12.89
N TYR A 503 -9.86 16.59 -14.00
CA TYR A 503 -9.77 15.15 -14.29
C TYR A 503 -8.31 14.64 -14.21
N GLY A 504 -7.39 15.45 -13.69
CA GLY A 504 -5.97 15.09 -13.61
C GLY A 504 -5.23 15.22 -14.94
N GLN A 505 -5.83 15.75 -16.02
CA GLN A 505 -5.11 15.99 -17.28
C GLN A 505 -4.23 17.22 -17.17
N ILE A 506 -2.96 17.14 -17.57
CA ILE A 506 -2.05 18.29 -17.60
C ILE A 506 -2.62 19.38 -18.51
N HIS A 507 -2.70 20.60 -17.98
CA HIS A 507 -3.21 21.73 -18.74
C HIS A 507 -2.39 21.94 -20.02
N GLY A 508 -3.08 22.09 -21.15
CA GLY A 508 -2.43 22.31 -22.44
C GLY A 508 -1.74 21.09 -23.05
N VAL A 509 -1.84 19.89 -22.46
CA VAL A 509 -1.29 18.65 -23.04
C VAL A 509 -2.35 17.56 -23.11
N THR A 510 -2.87 17.32 -24.32
CA THR A 510 -3.90 16.30 -24.55
C THR A 510 -3.33 14.89 -24.35
N GLY A 511 -4.06 14.07 -23.59
CA GLY A 511 -3.72 12.66 -23.35
C GLY A 511 -2.71 12.44 -22.22
N LEU A 512 -2.21 13.48 -21.55
CA LEU A 512 -1.30 13.34 -20.42
C LEU A 512 -2.04 13.57 -19.09
N TYR A 513 -2.12 12.55 -18.25
CA TYR A 513 -2.84 12.57 -16.99
C TYR A 513 -1.93 12.26 -15.81
N VAL A 514 -2.37 12.65 -14.62
CA VAL A 514 -1.76 12.31 -13.33
C VAL A 514 -2.81 11.64 -12.44
N ALA A 515 -2.40 10.56 -11.76
CA ALA A 515 -3.29 9.74 -10.92
C ALA A 515 -2.64 9.33 -9.58
N ASP A 516 -1.79 10.17 -8.99
CA ASP A 516 -1.19 9.95 -7.66
C ASP A 516 -1.47 11.11 -6.69
N LYS A 517 -0.86 11.10 -5.50
CA LYS A 517 -1.06 12.13 -4.47
C LYS A 517 -0.73 13.55 -4.94
N SER A 518 0.09 13.74 -5.97
CA SER A 518 0.44 15.07 -6.47
C SER A 518 -0.78 15.86 -6.96
N VAL A 519 -1.86 15.21 -7.40
CA VAL A 519 -3.06 15.91 -7.88
C VAL A 519 -3.94 16.49 -6.78
N LEU A 520 -3.73 16.12 -5.51
CA LEU A 520 -4.59 16.56 -4.41
C LEU A 520 -4.39 18.05 -4.12
N PRO A 521 -5.42 18.92 -4.23
CA PRO A 521 -5.29 20.34 -3.91
C PRO A 521 -5.04 20.60 -2.41
N THR A 522 -5.67 19.82 -1.55
CA THR A 522 -5.48 19.79 -0.10
C THR A 522 -5.57 18.34 0.40
N VAL A 523 -5.08 18.06 1.61
CA VAL A 523 -5.21 16.74 2.26
C VAL A 523 -5.99 16.79 3.58
N GLY A 524 -6.27 17.99 4.11
CA GLY A 524 -6.87 18.16 5.44
C GLY A 524 -6.03 17.46 6.50
N GLY A 525 -6.67 16.74 7.42
CA GLY A 525 -6.00 15.82 8.34
C GLY A 525 -6.03 14.35 7.89
N ALA A 526 -6.80 13.99 6.86
CA ALA A 526 -7.07 12.60 6.50
C ALA A 526 -5.88 11.95 5.75
N ASN A 527 -5.64 10.66 5.97
CA ASN A 527 -4.66 9.92 5.16
C ASN A 527 -5.14 9.90 3.70
N PRO A 528 -4.29 10.27 2.73
CA PRO A 528 -4.74 10.58 1.38
C PRO A 528 -5.01 9.35 0.49
N THR A 529 -4.55 8.15 0.86
CA THR A 529 -4.54 6.99 -0.04
C THR A 529 -5.91 6.63 -0.59
N LEU A 530 -6.96 6.66 0.25
CA LEU A 530 -8.32 6.36 -0.20
C LEU A 530 -8.79 7.35 -1.26
N SER A 531 -8.53 8.65 -1.05
CA SER A 531 -8.83 9.72 -2.01
C SER A 531 -8.06 9.54 -3.32
N VAL A 532 -6.81 9.06 -3.27
CA VAL A 532 -6.00 8.76 -4.46
C VAL A 532 -6.63 7.65 -5.29
N VAL A 533 -7.03 6.55 -4.66
CA VAL A 533 -7.67 5.43 -5.38
C VAL A 533 -9.01 5.85 -5.99
N ALA A 534 -9.82 6.61 -5.25
CA ALA A 534 -11.07 7.18 -5.75
C ALA A 534 -10.85 8.10 -6.97
N LEU A 535 -9.90 9.04 -6.88
CA LEU A 535 -9.55 9.92 -8.00
C LEU A 535 -8.94 9.17 -9.19
N ALA A 536 -8.09 8.17 -8.96
CA ALA A 536 -7.50 7.38 -10.04
C ALA A 536 -8.58 6.65 -10.83
N ALA A 537 -9.55 6.02 -10.15
CA ALA A 537 -10.69 5.39 -10.81
C ALA A 537 -11.54 6.40 -11.61
N ARG A 538 -11.81 7.59 -11.03
CA ARG A 538 -12.53 8.67 -11.72
C ARG A 538 -11.79 9.19 -12.95
N THR A 539 -10.48 9.39 -12.86
CA THR A 539 -9.62 9.80 -13.98
C THR A 539 -9.65 8.76 -15.08
N VAL A 540 -9.60 7.47 -14.74
CA VAL A 540 -9.71 6.39 -15.73
C VAL A 540 -11.06 6.38 -16.42
N ASP A 541 -12.17 6.50 -15.69
CA ASP A 541 -13.50 6.53 -16.32
C ASP A 541 -13.61 7.68 -17.33
N HIS A 542 -13.07 8.86 -16.98
CA HIS A 542 -12.97 9.97 -17.92
C HIS A 542 -12.11 9.63 -19.14
N ILE A 543 -10.93 9.03 -18.96
CA ILE A 543 -10.05 8.60 -20.07
C ILE A 543 -10.76 7.60 -20.99
N VAL A 544 -11.45 6.62 -20.40
CA VAL A 544 -12.23 5.61 -21.14
C VAL A 544 -13.29 6.30 -22.00
N ASP A 545 -14.01 7.27 -21.46
CA ASP A 545 -15.01 8.04 -22.20
C ASP A 545 -14.41 8.86 -23.33
N GLN A 546 -13.22 9.45 -23.15
CA GLN A 546 -12.51 10.19 -24.20
C GLN A 546 -11.93 9.29 -25.31
N LEU A 547 -11.79 7.99 -25.05
CA LEU A 547 -11.21 7.00 -25.98
C LEU A 547 -12.25 6.04 -26.57
N LYS A 548 -13.54 6.24 -26.27
CA LYS A 548 -14.65 5.64 -27.01
C LYS A 548 -14.62 6.17 -28.44
#